data_AF-A0A397Y469-F1
#
_entry.id   AF-A0A397Y469-F1
#
_cell.length_a   1.000
_cell.length_b   1.000
_cell.length_c   1.000
_cell.angle_alpha   90.00
_cell.angle_beta   90.00
_cell.angle_gamma   90.00
#
_symmetry.space_group_name_H-M   'P 1'
#
loop_
_entity.id
_entity.type
_entity.pdbx_description
1 polymer ?
#
loop_
_entity_poly.entity_id
_entity_poly.type
_entity_poly.pdbx_seq_one_letter_code
_entity_poly.pdbx_strand_id
1 'polypeptide(L)'
;MRRSSAASKKKSDSITSSTTDLFRSGPSKATSKEMDRIDHLFNQYANTSSNLIDPEGIEELCSNLEVPHTDIRILMLAWKMKAEKQGYFTQEEWRRGLKALRADTLSKLKKALPELEKEVRRQSNFADFYAYAFRYCLTEEKQKSIDIETICQLLDIVMGSTFRAQVDYFVEYLKIQNDYKVINMDQWMGFYRFCNEISFPEMTEYNPELAWPLVLDSFVEWISEKQA
;
A
#
# COMPACT_ATOMS: atom_id res chain seq x y z
N MET A 1 -47.05 -36.73 -44.41
CA MET A 1 -48.37 -37.23 -43.97
C MET A 1 -48.21 -38.64 -43.43
N ARG A 2 -48.64 -38.88 -42.18
CA ARG A 2 -48.96 -40.18 -41.53
C ARG A 2 -47.78 -41.15 -41.32
N ARG A 3 -47.60 -41.83 -40.18
CA ARG A 3 -48.38 -41.94 -38.92
C ARG A 3 -47.46 -42.61 -37.87
N SER A 4 -47.59 -42.15 -36.64
CA SER A 4 -47.00 -42.71 -35.41
C SER A 4 -47.68 -44.00 -34.94
N SER A 5 -46.95 -44.85 -34.21
CA SER A 5 -47.42 -45.68 -33.07
C SER A 5 -46.34 -46.74 -32.74
N ALA A 6 -46.06 -47.22 -31.53
CA ALA A 6 -46.41 -46.90 -30.15
C ALA A 6 -45.61 -47.86 -29.23
N ALA A 7 -45.19 -47.37 -28.06
CA ALA A 7 -45.15 -48.02 -26.73
C ALA A 7 -44.44 -49.38 -26.44
N SER A 8 -43.59 -49.30 -25.40
CA SER A 8 -43.55 -50.13 -24.16
C SER A 8 -42.49 -51.25 -23.94
N LYS A 9 -41.59 -50.92 -23.00
CA LYS A 9 -41.14 -51.65 -21.77
C LYS A 9 -40.13 -52.84 -21.82
N LYS A 10 -38.95 -52.50 -21.25
CA LYS A 10 -38.14 -53.16 -20.19
C LYS A 10 -37.32 -54.43 -20.48
N LYS A 11 -35.98 -54.30 -20.37
CA LYS A 11 -35.09 -54.87 -19.31
C LYS A 11 -33.64 -54.37 -19.53
N SER A 12 -33.13 -53.56 -18.58
CA SER A 12 -31.93 -53.82 -17.76
C SER A 12 -30.74 -54.41 -18.51
N ASP A 13 -29.70 -53.58 -18.73
CA ASP A 13 -28.31 -54.01 -18.56
C ASP A 13 -27.45 -52.81 -18.14
N SER A 14 -26.59 -53.09 -17.17
CA SER A 14 -25.68 -52.19 -16.47
C SER A 14 -24.51 -51.78 -17.34
N ILE A 15 -24.25 -50.47 -17.48
CA ILE A 15 -22.91 -49.94 -17.75
C ILE A 15 -22.71 -48.69 -16.88
N THR A 16 -21.82 -48.83 -15.92
CA THR A 16 -21.22 -47.78 -15.10
C THR A 16 -20.48 -46.77 -15.97
N SER A 17 -20.92 -45.50 -16.00
CA SER A 17 -20.10 -44.39 -16.47
C SER A 17 -19.41 -43.71 -15.28
N SER A 18 -18.18 -44.12 -15.03
CA SER A 18 -17.23 -43.37 -14.21
C SER A 18 -16.61 -42.23 -15.00
N THR A 19 -16.14 -41.22 -14.26
CA THR A 19 -15.23 -40.11 -14.64
C THR A 19 -15.93 -38.95 -15.36
N THR A 20 -15.83 -37.71 -14.90
CA THR A 20 -14.64 -37.03 -14.36
C THR A 20 -15.00 -35.99 -13.30
N ASP A 21 -14.50 -36.18 -12.08
CA ASP A 21 -14.23 -35.10 -11.12
C ASP A 21 -13.11 -34.23 -11.69
N LEU A 22 -13.46 -33.02 -12.11
CA LEU A 22 -12.53 -31.97 -12.50
C LEU A 22 -12.49 -30.92 -11.39
N PHE A 23 -11.29 -30.75 -10.83
CA PHE A 23 -10.82 -29.66 -9.97
C PHE A 23 -11.14 -29.72 -8.47
N ARG A 24 -10.31 -30.48 -7.75
CA ARG A 24 -9.82 -30.04 -6.43
C ARG A 24 -8.34 -30.39 -6.26
N SER A 25 -7.47 -29.66 -6.94
CA SER A 25 -6.03 -29.73 -6.74
C SER A 25 -5.69 -29.06 -5.42
N GLY A 26 -5.39 -29.85 -4.39
CA GLY A 26 -4.85 -29.34 -3.12
C GLY A 26 -3.49 -28.66 -3.32
N PRO A 27 -3.04 -27.82 -2.36
CA PRO A 27 -1.74 -27.15 -2.46
C PRO A 27 -0.60 -28.18 -2.59
N SER A 28 0.35 -27.89 -3.48
CA SER A 28 1.54 -28.72 -3.67
C SER A 28 2.40 -28.79 -2.39
N LYS A 29 3.17 -29.88 -2.22
CA LYS A 29 4.12 -30.04 -1.11
C LYS A 29 5.19 -28.94 -1.05
N ALA A 30 5.47 -28.26 -2.17
CA ALA A 30 6.40 -27.13 -2.21
C ALA A 30 5.76 -25.86 -1.63
N THR A 31 4.50 -25.58 -1.98
CA THR A 31 3.75 -24.44 -1.46
C THR A 31 3.46 -24.54 0.03
N SER A 32 3.28 -25.75 0.59
CA SER A 32 3.15 -25.92 2.04
C SER A 32 4.45 -25.57 2.77
N LYS A 33 5.60 -26.08 2.29
CA LYS A 33 6.93 -25.79 2.84
C LYS A 33 7.34 -24.32 2.74
N GLU A 34 6.87 -23.60 1.71
CA GLU A 34 7.06 -22.16 1.60
C GLU A 34 6.28 -21.42 2.70
N MET A 35 5.00 -21.76 2.88
CA MET A 35 4.17 -21.18 3.93
C MET A 35 4.74 -21.44 5.33
N ASP A 36 5.18 -22.67 5.60
CA ASP A 36 5.80 -23.03 6.89
C ASP A 36 7.03 -22.17 7.20
N ARG A 37 7.82 -21.80 6.18
CA ARG A 37 8.99 -20.93 6.34
C ARG A 37 8.62 -19.47 6.57
N ILE A 38 7.59 -18.98 5.87
CA ILE A 38 7.03 -17.64 6.09
C ILE A 38 6.52 -17.51 7.53
N ASP A 39 5.81 -18.53 8.01
CA ASP A 39 5.28 -18.56 9.39
C ASP A 39 6.39 -18.66 10.43
N HIS A 40 7.41 -19.48 10.16
CA HIS A 40 8.57 -19.56 11.03
C HIS A 40 9.29 -18.21 11.15
N LEU A 41 9.43 -17.48 10.03
CA LEU A 41 10.03 -16.15 10.04
C LEU A 41 9.14 -15.14 10.80
N PHE A 42 7.81 -15.21 10.66
CA PHE A 42 6.90 -14.38 11.46
C PHE A 42 7.13 -14.58 12.96
N ASN A 43 7.20 -15.83 13.40
CA ASN A 43 7.38 -16.19 14.80
C ASN A 43 8.73 -15.75 15.40
N GLN A 44 9.72 -15.38 14.58
CA GLN A 44 10.98 -14.81 15.06
C GLN A 44 10.81 -13.37 15.56
N TYR A 45 9.83 -12.63 15.03
CA TYR A 45 9.59 -11.22 15.34
C TYR A 45 8.27 -10.98 16.09
N ALA A 46 7.38 -11.97 16.12
CA ALA A 46 6.09 -11.84 16.74
C ALA A 46 6.18 -11.91 18.27
N ASN A 47 5.45 -11.03 18.93
CA ASN A 47 5.27 -11.06 20.38
C ASN A 47 4.39 -12.25 20.78
N THR A 48 4.90 -13.08 21.71
CA THR A 48 4.23 -14.31 22.16
C THR A 48 2.84 -14.08 22.75
N SER A 49 2.58 -12.91 23.33
CA SER A 49 1.31 -12.61 24.00
C SER A 49 0.24 -12.10 23.02
N SER A 50 0.62 -11.23 22.08
CA SER A 50 -0.31 -10.62 21.13
C SER A 50 -0.43 -11.39 19.82
N ASN A 51 0.54 -12.25 19.51
CA ASN A 51 0.69 -12.93 18.22
C ASN A 51 0.73 -11.95 17.03
N LEU A 52 1.31 -10.78 17.26
CA LEU A 52 1.57 -9.73 16.28
C LEU A 52 3.07 -9.42 16.28
N ILE A 53 3.60 -9.01 15.14
CA ILE A 53 4.86 -8.25 15.14
C ILE A 53 4.47 -6.84 15.60
N ASP A 54 4.91 -6.46 16.79
CA ASP A 54 4.69 -5.16 17.41
C ASP A 54 5.87 -4.21 17.11
N PRO A 55 5.90 -2.95 17.61
CA PRO A 55 6.97 -2.02 17.29
C PRO A 55 8.37 -2.57 17.58
N GLU A 56 8.55 -3.29 18.69
CA GLU A 56 9.81 -3.94 19.05
C GLU A 56 10.20 -5.01 18.03
N GLY A 57 9.25 -5.85 17.60
CA GLY A 57 9.47 -6.83 16.54
C GLY A 57 9.80 -6.19 15.18
N ILE A 58 9.20 -5.05 14.85
CA ILE A 58 9.51 -4.29 13.64
C ILE A 58 10.93 -3.71 13.72
N GLU A 59 11.34 -3.15 14.86
CA GLU A 59 12.70 -2.65 15.05
C GLU A 59 13.74 -3.76 14.89
N GLU A 60 13.50 -4.94 15.47
CA GLU A 60 14.38 -6.10 15.32
C GLU A 60 14.43 -6.59 13.85
N LEU A 61 13.28 -6.63 13.17
CA LEU A 61 13.21 -6.94 11.75
C LEU A 61 14.03 -5.93 10.92
N CYS A 62 13.88 -4.63 11.17
CA CYS A 62 14.60 -3.58 10.44
C CYS A 62 16.12 -3.67 10.67
N SER A 63 16.54 -3.91 11.92
CA SER A 63 17.94 -4.17 12.28
C SER A 63 18.52 -5.34 11.47
N ASN A 64 17.80 -6.46 11.43
CA ASN A 64 18.20 -7.67 10.70
C ASN A 64 18.14 -7.50 9.17
N LEU A 65 17.31 -6.60 8.66
CA LEU A 65 17.28 -6.19 7.25
C LEU A 65 18.38 -5.17 6.90
N GLU A 66 19.09 -4.64 7.90
CA GLU A 66 20.07 -3.55 7.79
C GLU A 66 19.47 -2.29 7.17
N VAL A 67 18.28 -1.92 7.62
CA VAL A 67 17.59 -0.68 7.23
C VAL A 67 17.10 0.07 8.46
N PRO A 68 17.08 1.41 8.46
CA PRO A 68 16.41 2.17 9.52
C PRO A 68 14.92 1.81 9.60
N HIS A 69 14.33 1.82 10.80
CA HIS A 69 12.89 1.61 10.96
C HIS A 69 12.04 2.75 10.34
N THR A 70 12.67 3.91 10.09
CA THR A 70 12.09 5.07 9.38
C THR A 70 12.27 5.01 7.86
N ASP A 71 12.89 3.96 7.33
CA ASP A 71 13.12 3.82 5.89
C ASP A 71 11.79 3.65 5.13
N ILE A 72 11.62 4.40 4.04
CA ILE A 72 10.42 4.34 3.19
C ILE A 72 10.11 2.91 2.71
N ARG A 73 11.13 2.06 2.56
CA ARG A 73 10.94 0.67 2.12
C ARG A 73 10.17 -0.16 3.15
N ILE A 74 10.18 0.22 4.43
CA ILE A 74 9.34 -0.39 5.47
C ILE A 74 7.88 0.01 5.28
N LEU A 75 7.60 1.28 4.95
CA LEU A 75 6.26 1.74 4.58
C LEU A 75 5.75 1.07 3.29
N MET A 76 6.63 0.89 2.29
CA MET A 76 6.31 0.15 1.06
C MET A 76 6.02 -1.33 1.33
N LEU A 77 6.75 -1.92 2.27
CA LEU A 77 6.51 -3.29 2.71
C LEU A 77 5.15 -3.41 3.42
N ALA A 78 4.79 -2.46 4.28
CA ALA A 78 3.46 -2.38 4.89
C ALA A 78 2.35 -2.26 3.82
N TRP A 79 2.55 -1.43 2.80
CA TRP A 79 1.65 -1.33 1.64
C TRP A 79 1.49 -2.67 0.93
N LYS A 80 2.60 -3.38 0.67
CA LYS A 80 2.58 -4.69 0.00
C LYS A 80 1.83 -5.75 0.81
N MET A 81 1.96 -5.71 2.14
CA MET A 81 1.23 -6.56 3.08
C MET A 81 -0.26 -6.20 3.19
N LYS A 82 -0.61 -4.97 2.78
CA LYS A 82 -1.88 -4.30 3.10
C LYS A 82 -2.09 -4.20 4.61
N ALA A 83 -1.05 -3.77 5.33
CA ALA A 83 -1.11 -3.64 6.77
C ALA A 83 -2.11 -2.55 7.18
N GLU A 84 -3.02 -2.88 8.09
CA GLU A 84 -4.12 -1.99 8.49
C GLU A 84 -3.72 -1.04 9.62
N LYS A 85 -2.85 -1.47 10.54
CA LYS A 85 -2.45 -0.71 11.72
C LYS A 85 -0.97 -0.32 11.68
N GLN A 86 -0.67 0.96 11.87
CA GLN A 86 0.71 1.44 11.94
C GLN A 86 1.47 0.80 13.11
N GLY A 87 2.67 0.30 12.82
CA GLY A 87 3.54 -0.30 13.82
C GLY A 87 3.17 -1.73 14.21
N TYR A 88 2.23 -2.37 13.51
CA TYR A 88 1.85 -3.76 13.77
C TYR A 88 1.67 -4.54 12.48
N PHE A 89 2.09 -5.82 12.48
CA PHE A 89 1.76 -6.78 11.44
C PHE A 89 1.13 -8.04 12.01
N THR A 90 -0.03 -8.40 11.48
CA THR A 90 -0.66 -9.70 11.69
C THR A 90 0.01 -10.78 10.85
N GLN A 91 -0.17 -12.04 11.26
CA GLN A 91 0.33 -13.18 10.49
C GLN A 91 -0.28 -13.24 9.07
N GLU A 92 -1.52 -12.80 8.89
CA GLU A 92 -2.18 -12.81 7.57
C GLU A 92 -1.60 -11.76 6.63
N GLU A 93 -1.39 -10.54 7.12
CA GLU A 93 -0.72 -9.46 6.37
C GLU A 93 0.70 -9.87 5.99
N TRP A 94 1.45 -10.44 6.94
CA TRP A 94 2.79 -10.98 6.73
C TRP A 94 2.82 -12.03 5.62
N ARG A 95 1.97 -13.06 5.72
CA ARG A 95 1.85 -14.11 4.70
C ARG A 95 1.51 -13.52 3.33
N ARG A 96 0.58 -12.57 3.27
CA ARG A 96 0.15 -11.91 2.03
C ARG A 96 1.34 -11.22 1.35
N GLY A 97 2.08 -10.40 2.09
CA GLY A 97 3.22 -9.64 1.56
C GLY A 97 4.36 -10.56 1.14
N LEU A 98 4.82 -11.46 2.01
CA LEU A 98 5.99 -12.30 1.72
C LEU A 98 5.71 -13.29 0.59
N LYS A 99 4.49 -13.82 0.48
CA LYS A 99 4.08 -14.62 -0.67
C LYS A 99 4.08 -13.81 -1.96
N ALA A 100 3.58 -12.58 -1.93
CA ALA A 100 3.58 -11.69 -3.10
C ALA A 100 5.00 -11.31 -3.53
N LEU A 101 5.93 -11.17 -2.58
CA LEU A 101 7.35 -10.90 -2.81
C LEU A 101 8.17 -12.16 -3.13
N ARG A 102 7.61 -13.36 -2.98
CA ARG A 102 8.32 -14.66 -3.06
C ARG A 102 9.53 -14.72 -2.11
N ALA A 103 9.36 -14.17 -0.92
CA ALA A 103 10.40 -13.99 0.09
C ALA A 103 10.07 -14.80 1.35
N ASP A 104 10.48 -16.07 1.38
CA ASP A 104 10.25 -16.99 2.51
C ASP A 104 11.42 -17.04 3.52
N THR A 105 12.41 -16.16 3.37
CA THR A 105 13.55 -16.01 4.30
C THR A 105 13.94 -14.54 4.42
N LEU A 106 14.60 -14.17 5.51
CA LEU A 106 15.14 -12.82 5.73
C LEU A 106 16.05 -12.37 4.56
N SER A 107 16.92 -13.25 4.07
CA SER A 107 17.81 -12.94 2.94
C SER A 107 17.04 -12.62 1.66
N LYS A 108 15.95 -13.36 1.38
CA LYS A 108 15.09 -13.06 0.22
C LYS A 108 14.30 -11.78 0.42
N LEU A 109 13.81 -11.52 1.64
CA LEU A 109 13.08 -10.28 1.96
C LEU A 109 13.98 -9.06 1.77
N LYS A 110 15.21 -9.10 2.31
CA LYS A 110 16.22 -8.04 2.11
C LYS A 110 16.49 -7.77 0.64
N LYS A 111 16.61 -8.83 -0.19
CA LYS A 111 16.79 -8.71 -1.65
C LYS A 111 15.54 -8.22 -2.39
N ALA A 112 14.35 -8.41 -1.81
CA ALA A 112 13.09 -7.99 -2.43
C ALA A 112 12.81 -6.49 -2.21
N LEU A 113 13.33 -5.86 -1.15
CA LEU A 113 13.07 -4.45 -0.86
C LEU A 113 13.42 -3.48 -2.01
N PRO A 114 14.59 -3.58 -2.68
CA PRO A 114 14.89 -2.70 -3.81
C PRO A 114 13.98 -2.92 -5.02
N GLU A 115 13.53 -4.16 -5.24
CA GLU A 115 12.60 -4.47 -6.33
C GLU A 115 11.17 -4.00 -6.01
N LEU A 116 10.77 -4.08 -4.74
CA LEU A 116 9.52 -3.50 -4.25
C LEU A 116 9.51 -1.98 -4.42
N GLU A 117 10.62 -1.30 -4.13
CA GLU A 117 10.73 0.14 -4.34
C GLU A 117 10.52 0.50 -5.83
N LYS A 118 11.17 -0.22 -6.74
CA LYS A 118 10.94 -0.05 -8.19
C LYS A 118 9.51 -0.33 -8.61
N GLU A 119 8.86 -1.33 -7.99
CA GLU A 119 7.45 -1.64 -8.22
C GLU A 119 6.54 -0.48 -7.79
N VAL A 120 6.75 0.05 -6.58
CA VAL A 120 5.93 1.12 -6.01
C VAL A 120 6.11 2.43 -6.78
N ARG A 121 7.33 2.75 -7.22
CA ARG A 121 7.62 3.99 -7.97
C ARG A 121 7.02 4.05 -9.38
N ARG A 122 6.38 2.98 -9.86
CA ARG A 122 5.60 3.04 -11.11
C ARG A 122 4.36 3.90 -10.90
N GLN A 123 4.06 4.81 -11.83
CA GLN A 123 2.98 5.78 -11.70
C GLN A 123 1.62 5.17 -11.26
N SER A 124 1.25 4.01 -11.82
CA SER A 124 0.00 3.31 -11.47
C SER A 124 -0.06 2.83 -10.03
N ASN A 125 1.08 2.45 -9.45
CA ASN A 125 1.17 1.94 -8.08
C ASN A 125 1.41 3.07 -7.09
N PHE A 126 2.17 4.09 -7.50
CA PHE A 126 2.56 5.18 -6.62
C PHE A 126 1.35 5.97 -6.12
N ALA A 127 0.34 6.21 -6.96
CA ALA A 127 -0.90 6.86 -6.52
C ALA A 127 -1.63 6.08 -5.41
N ASP A 128 -1.69 4.74 -5.52
CA ASP A 128 -2.29 3.89 -4.50
C ASP A 128 -1.43 3.82 -3.22
N PHE A 129 -0.11 3.72 -3.38
CA PHE A 129 0.84 3.79 -2.26
C PHE A 129 0.76 5.12 -1.52
N TYR A 130 0.70 6.23 -2.24
CA TYR A 130 0.61 7.57 -1.68
C TYR A 130 -0.69 7.75 -0.89
N ALA A 131 -1.84 7.29 -1.42
CA ALA A 131 -3.10 7.26 -0.67
C ALA A 131 -3.02 6.33 0.56
N TYR A 132 -2.38 5.16 0.42
CA TYR A 132 -2.16 4.23 1.52
C TYR A 132 -1.33 4.83 2.65
N ALA A 133 -0.24 5.53 2.33
CA ALA A 133 0.64 6.15 3.31
C ALA A 133 -0.14 7.09 4.25
N PHE A 134 -1.04 7.92 3.70
CA PHE A 134 -1.93 8.74 4.50
C PHE A 134 -2.86 7.90 5.37
N ARG A 135 -3.54 6.90 4.80
CA ARG A 135 -4.45 6.03 5.57
C ARG A 135 -3.74 5.31 6.71
N TYR A 136 -2.50 4.89 6.48
CA TYR A 136 -1.70 4.16 7.45
C TYR A 136 -1.36 5.03 8.67
N CYS A 137 -1.25 6.36 8.49
CA CYS A 137 -1.04 7.32 9.58
C CYS A 137 -2.33 7.72 10.33
N LEU A 138 -3.51 7.21 9.95
CA LEU A 138 -4.74 7.41 10.71
C LEU A 138 -4.82 6.34 11.81
N THR A 139 -4.47 6.71 13.04
CA THR A 139 -4.37 5.76 14.16
C THR A 139 -5.67 5.57 14.93
N GLU A 140 -6.63 6.48 14.78
CA GLU A 140 -7.92 6.45 15.47
C GLU A 140 -9.09 6.16 14.52
N GLU A 141 -10.06 5.34 14.93
CA GLU A 141 -11.17 4.83 14.10
C GLU A 141 -11.98 5.93 13.38
N LYS A 142 -12.12 7.11 13.99
CA LYS A 142 -12.89 8.24 13.44
C LYS A 142 -12.03 9.36 12.87
N GLN A 143 -10.71 9.21 12.89
CA GLN A 143 -9.79 10.21 12.35
C GLN A 143 -9.88 10.23 10.83
N LYS A 144 -10.00 11.44 10.27
CA LYS A 144 -10.08 11.67 8.81
C LYS A 144 -9.03 12.65 8.30
N SER A 145 -8.20 13.14 9.21
CA SER A 145 -7.19 14.15 8.95
C SER A 145 -5.98 13.92 9.84
N ILE A 146 -4.81 14.31 9.35
CA ILE A 146 -3.52 14.19 10.05
C ILE A 146 -3.04 15.61 10.36
N ASP A 147 -2.39 15.82 11.50
CA ASP A 147 -1.79 17.10 11.86
C ASP A 147 -0.66 17.51 10.89
N ILE A 148 -0.37 18.81 10.84
CA ILE A 148 0.60 19.35 9.88
C ILE A 148 2.02 18.82 10.12
N GLU A 149 2.43 18.60 11.37
CA GLU A 149 3.78 18.15 11.67
C GLU A 149 4.02 16.74 11.09
N THR A 150 3.07 15.83 11.32
CA THR A 150 3.10 14.47 10.76
C THR A 150 3.01 14.50 9.23
N ILE A 151 2.17 15.36 8.64
CA ILE A 151 2.08 15.49 7.17
C ILE A 151 3.39 15.96 6.56
N CYS A 152 4.07 16.93 7.16
CA CYS A 152 5.35 17.42 6.65
C CYS A 152 6.39 16.30 6.61
N GLN A 153 6.46 15.47 7.64
CA GLN A 153 7.35 14.30 7.68
C GLN A 153 6.96 13.27 6.62
N LEU A 154 5.66 12.97 6.51
CA LEU A 154 5.17 11.99 5.54
C LEU A 154 5.43 12.42 4.09
N LEU A 155 5.25 13.72 3.76
CA LEU A 155 5.57 14.29 2.45
C LEU A 155 7.06 14.10 2.11
N ASP A 156 7.95 14.42 3.04
CA ASP A 156 9.39 14.25 2.82
C ASP A 156 9.76 12.79 2.55
N ILE A 157 9.18 11.87 3.34
CA ILE A 157 9.39 10.44 3.18
C ILE A 157 8.92 9.97 1.80
N VAL A 158 7.67 10.25 1.43
CA VAL A 158 7.05 9.62 0.25
C VAL A 158 7.35 10.35 -1.06
N MET A 159 7.46 11.68 -1.05
CA MET A 159 7.58 12.52 -2.25
C MET A 159 8.94 13.23 -2.36
N GLY A 160 9.69 13.41 -1.26
CA GLY A 160 10.89 14.26 -1.23
C GLY A 160 12.02 13.82 -2.15
N SER A 161 12.07 12.54 -2.53
CA SER A 161 13.06 12.03 -3.52
C SER A 161 12.71 12.37 -4.98
N THR A 162 11.44 12.61 -5.28
CA THR A 162 10.94 12.83 -6.65
C THR A 162 10.59 14.30 -6.88
N PHE A 163 9.97 14.95 -5.90
CA PHE A 163 9.41 16.30 -5.98
C PHE A 163 10.01 17.21 -4.91
N ARG A 164 11.34 17.16 -4.73
CA ARG A 164 12.06 17.85 -3.65
C ARG A 164 11.67 19.32 -3.52
N ALA A 165 11.74 20.09 -4.61
CA ALA A 165 11.46 21.51 -4.57
C ALA A 165 10.00 21.82 -4.18
N GLN A 166 9.03 21.11 -4.76
CA GLN A 166 7.61 21.25 -4.43
C GLN A 166 7.34 20.90 -2.96
N VAL A 167 7.91 19.79 -2.48
CA VAL A 167 7.77 19.33 -1.09
C VAL A 167 8.35 20.36 -0.13
N ASP A 168 9.55 20.86 -0.38
CA ASP A 168 10.21 21.84 0.50
C ASP A 168 9.37 23.12 0.62
N TYR A 169 8.86 23.66 -0.50
CA TYR A 169 8.02 24.85 -0.50
C TYR A 169 6.68 24.61 0.19
N PHE A 170 6.02 23.48 -0.08
CA PHE A 170 4.73 23.18 0.53
C PHE A 170 4.85 22.94 2.03
N VAL A 171 5.91 22.24 2.47
CA VAL A 171 6.23 22.08 3.90
C VAL A 171 6.52 23.42 4.57
N GLU A 172 7.25 24.31 3.91
CA GLU A 172 7.48 25.67 4.42
C GLU A 172 6.17 26.43 4.59
N TYR A 173 5.32 26.45 3.54
CA TYR A 173 4.00 27.07 3.57
C TYR A 173 3.13 26.51 4.71
N LEU A 174 3.01 25.18 4.81
CA LEU A 174 2.19 24.53 5.84
C LEU A 174 2.61 24.89 7.26
N LYS A 175 3.91 25.12 7.50
CA LYS A 175 4.46 25.49 8.82
C LYS A 175 4.19 26.93 9.22
N ILE A 176 4.00 27.85 8.26
CA ILE A 176 3.80 29.29 8.55
C ILE A 176 2.33 29.72 8.49
N GLN A 177 1.51 29.05 7.68
CA GLN A 177 0.10 29.37 7.56
C GLN A 177 -0.66 29.02 8.85
N ASN A 178 -1.79 29.68 9.10
CA ASN A 178 -2.58 29.50 10.32
C ASN A 178 -3.99 28.96 10.11
N ASP A 179 -4.46 28.89 8.86
CA ASP A 179 -5.83 28.53 8.47
C ASP A 179 -6.10 27.02 8.63
N TYR A 180 -5.06 26.21 8.46
CA TYR A 180 -5.10 24.77 8.55
C TYR A 180 -4.28 24.28 9.74
N LYS A 181 -4.84 23.35 10.52
CA LYS A 181 -4.13 22.61 11.57
C LYS A 181 -3.99 21.13 11.26
N VAL A 182 -4.75 20.65 10.28
CA VAL A 182 -4.77 19.27 9.82
C VAL A 182 -4.97 19.22 8.30
N ILE A 183 -4.54 18.13 7.68
CA ILE A 183 -4.72 17.84 6.25
C ILE A 183 -5.58 16.59 6.11
N ASN A 184 -6.59 16.63 5.23
CA ASN A 184 -7.44 15.49 4.92
C ASN A 184 -6.96 14.76 3.64
N MET A 185 -7.61 13.63 3.31
CA MET A 185 -7.26 12.82 2.14
C MET A 185 -7.37 13.58 0.82
N ASP A 186 -8.37 14.46 0.67
CA ASP A 186 -8.58 15.23 -0.56
C ASP A 186 -7.44 16.22 -0.80
N GLN A 187 -7.05 16.95 0.24
CA GLN A 187 -5.89 17.86 0.20
C GLN A 187 -4.57 17.12 -0.06
N TRP A 188 -4.38 15.97 0.61
CA TRP A 188 -3.22 15.11 0.40
C TRP A 188 -3.09 14.66 -1.06
N MET A 189 -4.17 14.10 -1.62
CA MET A 189 -4.20 13.64 -3.02
C MET A 189 -4.13 14.82 -4.01
N GLY A 190 -4.68 15.97 -3.65
CA GLY A 190 -4.57 17.20 -4.42
C GLY A 190 -3.12 17.63 -4.58
N PHE A 191 -2.29 17.55 -3.53
CA PHE A 191 -0.87 17.89 -3.64
C PHE A 191 -0.10 16.92 -4.55
N TYR A 192 -0.43 15.63 -4.53
CA TYR A 192 0.12 14.68 -5.50
C TYR A 192 -0.29 15.02 -6.93
N ARG A 193 -1.57 15.37 -7.16
CA ARG A 193 -2.05 15.83 -8.47
C ARG A 193 -1.28 17.08 -8.92
N PHE A 194 -1.13 18.06 -8.04
CA PHE A 194 -0.38 19.29 -8.28
C PHE A 194 1.05 18.99 -8.75
N CYS A 195 1.78 18.13 -8.04
CA CYS A 195 3.15 17.76 -8.38
C CYS A 195 3.29 17.11 -9.78
N ASN A 196 2.24 16.44 -10.27
CA ASN A 196 2.28 15.76 -11.56
C ASN A 196 1.75 16.63 -12.71
N GLU A 197 0.86 17.57 -12.45
CA GLU A 197 0.15 18.36 -13.48
C GLU A 197 0.72 19.76 -13.66
N ILE A 198 1.36 20.33 -12.64
CA ILE A 198 1.78 21.73 -12.62
C ILE A 198 3.30 21.81 -12.69
N SER A 199 3.83 22.59 -13.63
CA SER A 199 5.26 22.87 -13.70
C SER A 199 5.70 23.67 -12.47
N PHE A 200 6.92 23.45 -12.02
CA PHE A 200 7.45 24.14 -10.84
C PHE A 200 8.90 24.57 -11.11
N PRO A 201 9.27 25.85 -10.85
CA PRO A 201 8.54 26.85 -10.06
C PRO A 201 7.57 27.77 -10.82
N GLU A 202 7.46 27.69 -12.15
CA GLU A 202 6.72 28.69 -12.95
C GLU A 202 5.19 28.57 -12.83
N MET A 203 4.66 27.36 -12.62
CA MET A 203 3.25 27.08 -12.37
C MET A 203 2.27 27.66 -13.41
N THR A 204 2.70 27.78 -14.67
CA THR A 204 1.89 28.42 -15.73
C THR A 204 0.60 27.67 -16.08
N GLU A 205 0.54 26.38 -15.76
CA GLU A 205 -0.62 25.52 -15.96
C GLU A 205 -1.65 25.64 -14.82
N TYR A 206 -1.32 26.35 -13.74
CA TYR A 206 -2.21 26.48 -12.60
C TYR A 206 -3.44 27.32 -12.97
N ASN A 207 -4.62 26.76 -12.71
CA ASN A 207 -5.89 27.45 -12.88
C ASN A 207 -6.74 27.28 -11.61
N PRO A 208 -7.01 28.37 -10.85
CA PRO A 208 -7.82 28.33 -9.62
C PRO A 208 -9.30 28.03 -9.88
N GLU A 209 -9.78 28.08 -11.12
CA GLU A 209 -11.14 27.65 -11.47
C GLU A 209 -11.30 26.12 -11.55
N LEU A 210 -10.19 25.39 -11.57
CA LEU A 210 -10.21 23.93 -11.44
C LEU A 210 -10.49 23.56 -9.97
N ALA A 211 -11.06 22.38 -9.74
CA ALA A 211 -11.39 21.89 -8.40
C ALA A 211 -10.14 21.47 -7.60
N TRP A 212 -9.24 22.43 -7.33
CA TRP A 212 -8.13 22.28 -6.41
C TRP A 212 -8.64 22.42 -4.96
N PRO A 213 -8.05 21.68 -4.01
CA PRO A 213 -8.25 21.97 -2.61
C PRO A 213 -7.77 23.38 -2.28
N LEU A 214 -8.55 24.12 -1.50
CA LEU A 214 -8.33 25.54 -1.20
C LEU A 214 -6.96 25.85 -0.55
N VAL A 215 -6.36 24.85 0.11
CA VAL A 215 -4.99 24.93 0.67
C VAL A 215 -3.93 25.06 -0.43
N LEU A 216 -4.19 24.52 -1.63
CA LEU A 216 -3.30 24.64 -2.78
C LEU A 216 -3.46 25.96 -3.50
N ASP A 217 -4.68 26.51 -3.59
CA ASP A 217 -4.89 27.89 -4.06
C ASP A 217 -4.09 28.87 -3.20
N SER A 218 -4.26 28.76 -1.88
CA SER A 218 -3.54 29.58 -0.90
C SER A 218 -2.02 29.39 -0.96
N PHE A 219 -1.56 28.18 -1.28
CA PHE A 219 -0.14 27.88 -1.46
C PHE A 219 0.45 28.54 -2.71
N VAL A 220 -0.27 28.53 -3.83
CA VAL A 220 0.17 29.18 -5.08
C VAL A 220 0.20 30.70 -4.92
N GLU A 221 -0.79 31.28 -4.25
CA GLU A 221 -0.80 32.70 -3.87
C GLU A 221 0.44 33.04 -3.03
N TRP A 222 0.73 32.26 -2.01
CA TRP A 222 1.90 32.46 -1.15
C TRP A 222 3.24 32.38 -1.92
N ILE A 223 3.39 31.44 -2.86
CA ILE A 223 4.60 31.37 -3.69
C ILE A 223 4.73 32.64 -4.54
N SER A 224 3.64 33.09 -5.14
CA SER A 224 3.61 34.27 -6.01
C SER A 224 4.03 35.52 -5.25
N GLU A 225 3.56 35.69 -4.02
CA GLU A 225 3.96 36.80 -3.13
C GLU A 225 5.44 36.72 -2.73
N LYS A 226 5.98 35.51 -2.52
CA LYS A 226 7.38 35.31 -2.13
C LYS A 226 8.37 35.56 -3.28
N GLN A 227 7.92 35.44 -4.53
CA GLN A 227 8.72 35.66 -5.73
C GLN A 227 8.64 37.11 -6.27
N ALA A 228 7.69 37.91 -5.78
CA ALA A 228 7.51 39.33 -6.12
C ALA A 228 8.52 40.23 -5.40
#